data_AF-A0A6P0NJ51-F1
#
_entry.id   AF-A0A6P0NJ51-F1
#
_cell.length_a   1.000
_cell.length_b   1.000
_cell.length_c   1.000
_cell.angle_alpha   90.00
_cell.angle_beta   90.00
_cell.angle_gamma   90.00
#
_symmetry.space_group_name_H-M   'P 1'
#
loop_
_entity.id
_entity.type
_entity.pdbx_description
1 polymer ?
#
loop_
_entity_poly.entity_id
_entity_poly.type
_entity_poly.pdbx_seq_one_letter_code
_entity_poly.pdbx_strand_id
1 'polypeptide(L)'
;MAVVSPTRYCIKKREQILIRLYSYCELGMTPQRFSQKWDITPEDIPLICSCSTQTVNGWFNSSRRCYPPTPGHLRHLAIMDFLLEDFETIPKPLLERLFSKVVEG
;
A
#
# COMPACT_ATOMS: atom_id res chain seq x y z
N MET A 1 -6.03 -17.71 27.83
CA MET A 1 -6.06 -16.56 26.89
C MET A 1 -5.43 -15.37 27.58
N ALA A 2 -4.21 -14.97 27.20
CA ALA A 2 -3.56 -13.80 27.78
C ALA A 2 -3.99 -12.56 27.00
N VAL A 3 -4.77 -11.69 27.63
CA VAL A 3 -5.05 -10.35 27.13
C VAL A 3 -3.74 -9.55 27.25
N VAL A 4 -3.10 -9.27 26.13
CA VAL A 4 -1.90 -8.43 26.10
C VAL A 4 -2.36 -6.99 26.35
N SER A 5 -2.07 -6.49 27.56
CA SER A 5 -2.25 -5.09 27.94
C SER A 5 -1.59 -4.13 26.94
N PRO A 6 -2.10 -2.90 26.75
CA PRO A 6 -1.55 -1.97 25.78
C PRO A 6 -0.20 -1.44 26.28
N THR A 7 0.90 -2.05 25.84
CA THR A 7 2.22 -1.43 25.91
C THR A 7 2.15 -0.11 25.14
N ARG A 8 2.27 1.02 25.85
CA ARG A 8 2.59 2.30 25.20
C ARG A 8 3.93 2.12 24.50
N TYR A 9 3.92 2.06 23.17
CA TYR A 9 5.14 2.00 22.39
C TYR A 9 5.82 3.38 22.43
N CYS A 10 6.93 3.48 23.16
CA CYS A 10 7.78 4.65 23.13
C CYS A 10 8.70 4.56 21.91
N ILE A 11 8.62 5.55 21.02
CA ILE A 11 9.51 5.67 19.85
C ILE A 11 10.92 5.96 20.35
N LYS A 12 11.89 5.09 20.04
CA LYS A 12 13.31 5.30 20.37
C LYS A 12 14.03 5.88 19.17
N LYS A 13 15.33 6.17 19.35
CA LYS A 13 16.18 6.78 18.31
C LYS A 13 16.19 5.98 17.00
N ARG A 14 16.15 4.65 17.09
CA ARG A 14 16.08 3.76 15.91
C ARG A 14 14.81 4.01 15.09
N GLU A 15 13.64 4.05 15.74
CA GLU A 15 12.36 4.29 15.08
C GLU A 15 12.25 5.73 14.55
N GLN A 16 12.83 6.71 15.25
CA GLN A 16 12.91 8.09 14.74
C GLN A 16 13.73 8.21 13.46
N ILE A 17 14.83 7.45 13.33
CA ILE A 17 15.62 7.40 12.10
C ILE A 17 14.75 6.88 10.95
N LEU A 18 13.99 5.81 11.17
CA LEU A 18 13.07 5.27 10.18
C LEU A 18 12.00 6.29 9.76
N ILE A 19 11.39 7.00 10.72
CA ILE A 19 10.41 8.05 10.43
C ILE A 19 11.02 9.15 9.56
N ARG A 20 12.26 9.57 9.86
CA ARG A 20 12.97 10.58 9.07
C ARG A 20 13.26 10.09 7.66
N LEU A 21 13.80 8.87 7.52
CA LEU A 21 14.06 8.28 6.21
C LEU A 21 12.77 8.21 5.38
N TYR A 22 11.67 7.76 5.98
CA TYR A 22 10.37 7.73 5.34
C TYR A 22 9.86 9.12 4.94
N SER A 23 10.09 10.15 5.76
CA SER A 23 9.64 11.52 5.47
C SER A 23 10.31 12.16 4.26
N TYR A 24 11.54 11.74 3.92
CA TYR A 24 12.25 12.19 2.72
C TYR A 24 12.00 11.29 1.51
N CYS A 25 11.25 10.20 1.69
CA CYS A 25 11.03 9.24 0.64
C CYS A 25 9.85 9.70 -0.24
N GLU A 26 10.14 10.09 -1.48
CA GLU A 26 9.13 10.30 -2.52
C GLU A 26 8.64 8.94 -3.06
N LEU A 27 8.06 8.12 -2.17
CA LEU A 27 7.47 6.83 -2.52
C LEU A 27 6.27 7.05 -3.43
N GLY A 28 6.44 6.71 -4.70
CA GLY A 28 5.39 6.75 -5.71
C GLY A 28 5.59 5.66 -6.75
N MET A 29 4.53 4.89 -6.98
CA MET A 29 4.46 3.88 -8.04
C MET A 29 3.23 4.16 -8.88
N THR A 30 3.41 4.32 -10.19
CA THR A 30 2.28 4.61 -11.09
C THR A 30 1.48 3.35 -11.39
N PRO A 31 0.16 3.44 -11.67
CA PRO A 31 -0.66 2.29 -12.05
C PRO A 31 -0.05 1.47 -13.20
N GLN A 32 0.48 2.16 -14.22
CA GLN A 32 1.08 1.51 -15.39
C GLN A 32 2.36 0.76 -15.04
N ARG A 33 3.24 1.35 -14.22
CA ARG A 33 4.46 0.69 -13.77
C ARG A 33 4.14 -0.51 -12.89
N PHE A 34 3.15 -0.37 -12.01
CA PHE A 34 2.73 -1.44 -11.11
C PHE A 34 2.16 -2.64 -11.88
N SER A 35 1.19 -2.41 -12.78
CA SER A 35 0.65 -3.47 -13.65
C SER A 35 1.74 -4.14 -14.48
N GLN A 36 2.67 -3.36 -15.05
CA GLN A 36 3.75 -3.91 -15.86
C GLN A 36 4.73 -4.77 -15.05
N LYS A 37 5.07 -4.34 -13.82
CA LYS A 37 6.03 -5.05 -12.97
C LYS A 37 5.49 -6.38 -12.47
N TRP A 38 4.23 -6.40 -12.04
CA TRP A 38 3.62 -7.56 -11.38
C TRP A 38 2.77 -8.43 -12.31
N ASP A 39 2.65 -8.04 -13.58
CA ASP A 39 1.80 -8.72 -14.58
C ASP A 39 0.34 -8.91 -14.11
N ILE A 40 -0.18 -7.89 -13.41
CA ILE A 40 -1.57 -7.89 -12.93
C ILE A 40 -2.46 -7.03 -13.80
N THR A 41 -3.74 -7.38 -13.83
CA THR A 41 -4.71 -6.65 -14.63
C THR A 41 -5.12 -5.34 -13.91
N PRO A 42 -5.54 -4.30 -14.65
CA PRO A 42 -5.97 -3.03 -14.04
C PRO A 42 -7.12 -3.17 -13.03
N GLU A 43 -7.85 -4.29 -13.04
CA GLU A 43 -8.98 -4.59 -12.15
C GLU A 43 -8.57 -4.87 -10.69
N ASP A 44 -7.30 -5.19 -10.44
CA ASP A 44 -6.77 -5.41 -9.08
C ASP A 44 -6.37 -4.09 -8.39
N ILE A 45 -6.00 -3.07 -9.17
CA ILE A 45 -5.57 -1.75 -8.68
C ILE A 45 -6.65 -1.04 -7.82
N PRO A 46 -7.95 -1.07 -8.17
CA PRO A 46 -9.03 -0.52 -7.33
C PRO A 46 -8.99 -1.03 -5.89
N LEU A 47 -8.67 -2.33 -5.71
CA LEU A 47 -8.59 -2.98 -4.40
C LEU A 47 -7.44 -2.42 -3.57
N ILE A 48 -6.29 -2.17 -4.20
CA ILE A 48 -5.10 -1.62 -3.56
C ILE A 48 -5.31 -0.15 -3.19
N CYS A 49 -5.85 0.64 -4.12
CA CYS A 49 -6.00 2.09 -3.95
C CYS A 49 -7.29 2.49 -3.23
N SER A 50 -8.16 1.54 -2.84
CA SER A 50 -9.46 1.81 -2.22
C SER A 50 -10.31 2.81 -3.02
N CYS A 51 -10.37 2.61 -4.34
CA CYS A 51 -11.11 3.48 -5.26
C CYS A 51 -11.93 2.67 -6.27
N SER A 52 -12.74 3.32 -7.10
CA SER A 52 -13.58 2.62 -8.08
C SER A 52 -12.79 2.19 -9.32
N THR A 53 -13.24 1.11 -9.96
CA THR A 53 -12.73 0.67 -11.28
C THR A 53 -12.84 1.79 -12.32
N GLN A 54 -13.88 2.61 -12.27
CA GLN A 54 -14.04 3.76 -13.16
C GLN A 54 -12.90 4.78 -13.00
N THR A 55 -12.50 5.07 -11.75
CA THR A 55 -11.36 5.95 -11.44
C THR A 55 -10.07 5.37 -12.01
N VAL A 56 -9.82 4.07 -11.79
CA VAL A 56 -8.62 3.40 -12.31
C VAL A 56 -8.60 3.38 -13.84
N ASN A 57 -9.71 3.03 -14.49
CA ASN A 57 -9.83 3.07 -15.95
C ASN A 57 -9.49 4.46 -16.49
N GLY A 58 -9.86 5.53 -15.77
CA GLY A 58 -9.46 6.88 -16.09
C GLY A 58 -7.95 7.10 -16.14
N TRP A 59 -7.17 6.39 -15.33
CA TRP A 59 -5.69 6.51 -15.31
C TRP A 59 -5.01 5.83 -16.49
N PHE A 60 -5.63 4.78 -17.05
CA PHE A 60 -5.11 4.07 -18.22
C PHE A 60 -5.61 4.68 -19.55
N ASN A 61 -6.73 5.40 -19.51
CA ASN A 61 -7.26 6.08 -20.67
C ASN A 61 -6.49 7.36 -20.99
N SER A 62 -6.05 7.52 -22.25
CA SER A 62 -5.35 8.72 -22.74
C SER A 62 -6.25 9.95 -22.93
N SER A 63 -7.49 9.91 -22.45
CA SER A 63 -8.46 10.98 -22.67
C SER A 63 -8.19 12.18 -21.74
N ARG A 64 -8.24 13.39 -22.31
CA ARG A 64 -7.92 14.66 -21.64
C ARG A 64 -8.79 15.03 -20.42
N ARG A 65 -9.82 14.23 -20.09
CA ARG A 65 -10.79 14.51 -19.01
C ARG A 65 -10.61 13.66 -17.75
N CYS A 66 -9.62 12.78 -17.72
CA CYS A 66 -9.39 11.92 -16.56
C CYS A 66 -8.47 12.59 -15.54
N TYR A 67 -8.83 12.52 -14.26
CA TYR A 67 -7.98 12.97 -13.17
C TYR A 67 -6.83 11.98 -12.97
N PRO A 68 -5.57 12.44 -12.85
CA PRO A 68 -4.45 11.55 -12.58
C PRO A 68 -4.55 10.93 -11.18
N PRO A 69 -3.82 9.82 -10.91
CA PRO A 69 -3.73 9.28 -9.57
C PRO A 69 -3.16 10.32 -8.59
N THR A 70 -3.74 10.41 -7.40
CA THR A 70 -3.27 11.31 -6.35
C THR A 70 -1.96 10.78 -5.74
N PRO A 71 -1.19 11.61 -5.02
CA PRO A 71 -0.03 11.13 -4.26
C PRO A 71 -0.37 9.99 -3.28
N GLY A 72 -1.60 9.97 -2.75
CA GLY A 72 -2.08 8.88 -1.91
C GLY A 72 -2.15 7.55 -2.68
N HIS A 73 -2.74 7.55 -3.88
CA HIS A 73 -2.80 6.35 -4.72
C HIS A 73 -1.42 5.83 -5.10
N LEU A 74 -0.52 6.74 -5.52
CA LEU A 74 0.86 6.39 -5.87
C LEU A 74 1.61 5.77 -4.68
N ARG A 75 1.36 6.27 -3.47
CA ARG A 75 1.92 5.72 -2.23
C ARG A 75 1.34 4.35 -1.89
N HIS A 76 0.04 4.14 -2.06
CA HIS A 76 -0.58 2.82 -1.86
C HIS A 76 0.04 1.77 -2.78
N LEU A 77 0.23 2.11 -4.06
CA LEU A 77 0.90 1.23 -5.01
C LEU A 77 2.36 0.98 -4.63
N ALA A 78 3.09 1.99 -4.16
CA ALA A 78 4.48 1.82 -3.72
C ALA A 78 4.59 0.94 -2.46
N ILE A 79 3.63 1.04 -1.53
CA ILE A 79 3.58 0.17 -0.35
C ILE A 79 3.27 -1.27 -0.77
N MET A 80 2.29 -1.47 -1.66
CA MET A 80 1.99 -2.82 -2.16
C MET A 80 3.15 -3.41 -2.93
N ASP A 81 3.86 -2.59 -3.71
CA ASP A 81 5.07 -2.98 -4.44
C ASP A 81 6.14 -3.51 -3.49
N PHE A 82 6.43 -2.76 -2.43
CA PHE A 82 7.34 -3.17 -1.36
C PHE A 82 6.89 -4.48 -0.68
N LEU A 83 5.61 -4.62 -0.38
CA LEU A 83 5.08 -5.84 0.24
C LEU A 83 5.19 -7.07 -0.67
N LEU A 84 4.99 -6.90 -1.98
CA LEU A 84 5.10 -7.99 -2.96
C LEU A 84 6.56 -8.38 -3.22
N GLU A 85 7.50 -7.41 -3.26
CA GLU A 85 8.94 -7.68 -3.38
C GLU A 85 9.45 -8.54 -2.23
N ASP A 86 8.99 -8.25 -1.02
CA ASP A 86 9.43 -8.91 0.20
C ASP A 86 8.49 -10.02 0.66
N PHE A 87 7.48 -10.41 -0.13
CA PHE A 87 6.37 -11.27 0.31
C PHE A 87 6.82 -12.54 1.02
N GLU A 88 7.77 -13.27 0.43
CA GLU A 88 8.33 -14.52 0.97
C GLU A 88 9.08 -14.33 2.31
N THR A 89 9.50 -13.10 2.61
CA THR A 89 10.22 -12.76 3.84
C THR A 89 9.31 -12.22 4.93
N ILE A 90 8.06 -11.86 4.61
CA ILE A 90 7.12 -11.32 5.59
C ILE A 90 6.81 -12.40 6.63
N PRO A 91 7.09 -12.16 7.93
CA PRO A 91 6.75 -13.10 8.98
C PRO A 91 5.26 -13.45 8.96
N LYS A 92 4.93 -14.75 8.99
CA LYS A 92 3.54 -15.26 8.98
C LYS A 92 2.60 -14.54 9.98
N PRO A 93 3.01 -14.23 11.23
CA PRO A 93 2.14 -13.48 12.15
C PRO A 93 1.78 -12.07 11.68
N LEU A 94 2.59 -11.43 10.82
CA LEU A 94 2.26 -10.14 10.21
C LEU A 94 1.26 -10.30 9.08
N LEU A 95 1.38 -11.34 8.24
CA LEU A 95 0.39 -11.66 7.22
C LEU A 95 -0.97 -11.97 7.85
N GLU A 96 -0.99 -12.76 8.92
CA GLU A 96 -2.22 -13.10 9.67
C GLU A 96 -2.96 -11.85 10.20
N ARG A 97 -2.23 -10.77 10.53
CA ARG A 97 -2.85 -9.50 10.95
C ARG A 97 -3.58 -8.78 9.82
N LEU A 98 -3.22 -9.00 8.55
CA LEU A 98 -3.96 -8.47 7.40
C LEU A 98 -5.29 -9.18 7.22
N PHE A 99 -5.34 -10.49 7.48
CA PHE A 99 -6.57 -11.29 7.41
C PHE A 99 -7.49 -11.06 8.61
N SER A 100 -6.94 -10.85 9.82
CA SER A 100 -7.70 -10.76 11.07
C SER A 100 -8.46 -9.44 11.29
N LYS A 101 -8.33 -8.44 10.40
CA LYS A 101 -9.04 -7.16 10.49
C LYS A 101 -10.16 -6.99 9.47
N VAL A 102 -10.38 -7.95 8.59
CA VAL A 102 -11.58 -7.99 7.74
C VAL A 102 -12.68 -8.63 8.57
N VAL A 103 -13.46 -7.79 9.25
CA VAL A 103 -14.80 -7.97 9.86
C VAL A 103 -14.82 -7.27 11.21
N GLU A 104 -15.05 -5.96 11.18
CA GLU A 104 -16.05 -5.33 12.04
C GLU A 104 -16.81 -4.35 11.13
N GLY A 105 -17.86 -4.87 10.51
CA GLY A 105 -18.95 -4.08 9.94
C GLY A 105 -20.08 -3.97 10.95
#